data_AF-A0A920UU34-F1
#
_entry.id   AF-A0A920UU34-F1
#
_cell.length_a   1.000
_cell.length_b   1.000
_cell.length_c   1.000
_cell.angle_alpha   90.00
_cell.angle_beta   90.00
_cell.angle_gamma   90.00
#
_symmetry.space_group_name_H-M   'P 1'
#
loop_
_entity.id
_entity.type
_entity.pdbx_description
1 polymer ?
#
loop_
_entity_poly.entity_id
_entity_poly.type
_entity_poly.pdbx_seq_one_letter_code
_entity_poly.pdbx_strand_id
1 'polypeptide(L)'
;MDEEEFKGIDLYTWATPNGRKVSIMWRSWNYLIGFFPIDITKGDQMDPEFIAFSPNNKIPEIYRSRNRYQDDGVRRILMYLAKKTRQTHSPLGDKFWKQMEWLMFQMGHIGPMLGQTHHFVKFNPGKAPYAEERYSKENARLYQVLENRLQERDYIVDDYSIVDIATWPGYPVTNFKRWI
;
A
#
# COMPACT_ATOMS: atom_id res chain seq x y z
N MET A 1 3.97 21.36 14.87
CA MET A 1 3.32 20.03 14.78
C MET A 1 3.92 19.21 15.91
N ASP A 2 3.12 18.72 16.84
CA ASP A 2 3.65 18.08 18.05
C ASP A 2 4.17 16.69 17.70
N GLU A 3 5.49 16.50 17.77
CA GLU A 3 6.15 15.20 17.52
C GLU A 3 5.63 14.08 18.46
N GLU A 4 5.03 14.45 19.59
CA GLU A 4 4.40 13.52 20.51
C GLU A 4 3.18 12.79 19.93
N GLU A 5 2.48 13.36 18.94
CA GLU A 5 1.24 12.77 18.40
C GLU A 5 1.50 11.54 17.51
N PHE A 6 2.73 11.39 17.02
CA PHE A 6 3.17 10.27 16.17
C PHE A 6 3.91 9.18 16.94
N LYS A 7 4.30 9.44 18.20
CA LYS A 7 4.87 8.42 19.08
C LYS A 7 3.80 7.41 19.49
N GLY A 8 4.06 6.13 19.24
CA GLY A 8 3.29 5.00 19.78
C GLY A 8 2.41 4.30 18.76
N ILE A 9 2.84 4.23 17.50
CA ILE A 9 2.16 3.45 16.48
C ILE A 9 3.03 2.23 16.12
N ASP A 10 2.40 1.07 16.23
CA ASP A 10 2.95 -0.23 15.88
C ASP A 10 2.47 -0.62 14.49
N LEU A 11 3.40 -1.08 13.64
CA LEU A 11 3.10 -1.58 12.30
C LEU A 11 3.11 -3.10 12.28
N TYR A 12 1.94 -3.70 12.06
CA TYR A 12 1.79 -5.13 11.82
C TYR A 12 1.86 -5.38 10.30
N THR A 13 2.90 -6.08 9.85
CA THR A 13 3.17 -6.19 8.42
C THR A 13 3.92 -7.47 8.05
N TRP A 14 4.05 -7.70 6.74
CA TRP A 14 4.83 -8.79 6.14
C TRP A 14 5.48 -8.32 4.84
N ALA A 15 6.43 -9.09 4.32
CA ALA A 15 7.18 -8.79 3.10
C ALA A 15 6.34 -8.98 1.81
N THR A 16 5.19 -8.30 1.72
CA THR A 16 4.31 -8.26 0.54
C THR A 16 4.31 -6.86 -0.07
N PRO A 17 3.86 -6.70 -1.34
CA PRO A 17 3.68 -5.37 -1.92
C PRO A 17 2.83 -4.43 -1.06
N ASN A 18 1.69 -4.91 -0.53
CA ASN A 18 0.84 -4.10 0.34
C ASN A 18 1.53 -3.77 1.68
N GLY A 19 2.21 -4.74 2.30
CA GLY A 19 2.93 -4.55 3.57
C GLY A 19 4.08 -3.54 3.47
N ARG A 20 4.70 -3.43 2.30
CA ARG A 20 5.79 -2.48 2.03
C ARG A 20 5.32 -1.03 1.86
N LYS A 21 4.07 -0.77 1.44
CA LYS A 21 3.56 0.60 1.21
C LYS A 21 3.74 1.49 2.43
N VAL A 22 3.33 0.98 3.59
CA VAL A 22 3.41 1.70 4.87
C VAL A 22 4.87 1.88 5.29
N SER A 23 5.68 0.84 5.13
CA SER A 23 7.12 0.91 5.46
C SER A 23 7.86 1.97 4.62
N ILE A 24 7.51 2.14 3.34
CA ILE A 24 8.09 3.15 2.44
C ILE A 24 7.70 4.56 2.90
N MET A 25 6.40 4.79 3.17
CA MET A 25 5.91 6.08 3.64
C MET A 25 6.57 6.51 4.95
N TRP A 26 6.81 5.57 5.87
CA TRP A 26 7.31 5.89 7.21
C TRP A 26 8.82 6.06 7.28
N ARG A 27 9.58 5.46 6.35
CA ARG A 27 11.02 5.74 6.20
C ARG A 27 11.30 7.22 6.00
N SER A 28 10.38 7.94 5.36
CA SER A 28 10.46 9.38 5.17
C SER A 28 10.20 10.19 6.45
N TRP A 29 9.61 9.59 7.50
CA TRP A 29 8.99 10.34 8.60
C TRP A 29 9.51 10.01 10.02
N ASN A 30 10.34 8.98 10.20
CA ASN A 30 11.06 8.67 11.46
C ASN A 30 10.17 8.52 12.73
N TYR A 31 8.93 8.02 12.60
CA TYR A 31 7.94 7.97 13.70
C TYR A 31 7.58 6.56 14.23
N LEU A 32 8.26 5.49 13.81
CA LEU A 32 7.93 4.13 14.26
C LEU A 32 8.40 3.85 15.70
N ILE A 33 7.55 3.19 16.48
CA ILE A 33 7.92 2.62 17.78
C ILE A 33 8.14 1.09 17.68
N GLY A 34 7.46 0.37 16.77
CA GLY A 34 7.67 -1.07 16.59
C GLY A 34 7.21 -1.63 15.25
N PHE A 35 7.93 -2.67 14.79
CA PHE A 35 7.55 -3.53 13.66
C PHE A 35 7.16 -4.90 14.20
N PHE A 36 5.96 -5.36 13.85
CA PHE A 36 5.41 -6.64 14.27
C PHE A 36 5.19 -7.51 13.03
N PRO A 37 6.00 -8.56 12.82
CA PRO A 37 5.80 -9.46 11.70
C PRO A 37 4.52 -10.28 11.89
N ILE A 38 3.70 -10.36 10.84
CA ILE A 38 2.57 -11.30 10.73
C ILE A 38 2.88 -12.24 9.57
N ASP A 39 3.36 -13.45 9.85
CA ASP A 39 3.74 -14.41 8.81
C ASP A 39 2.50 -15.01 8.15
N ILE A 40 2.08 -14.38 7.06
CA ILE A 40 0.88 -14.82 6.34
C ILE A 40 1.00 -16.20 5.69
N THR A 41 2.22 -16.73 5.60
CA THR A 41 2.47 -18.08 5.08
C THR A 41 2.19 -19.17 6.12
N LYS A 42 2.23 -18.80 7.41
CA LYS A 42 1.88 -19.67 8.54
C LYS A 42 0.45 -19.46 9.04
N GLY A 43 -0.20 -18.39 8.60
CA GLY A 43 -1.57 -18.08 9.00
C GLY A 43 -1.66 -17.20 10.24
N ASP A 44 -0.59 -16.50 10.63
CA ASP A 44 -0.57 -15.61 11.81
C ASP A 44 -1.68 -14.54 11.77
N GLN A 45 -2.12 -14.14 10.58
CA GLN A 45 -3.26 -13.22 10.40
C GLN A 45 -4.61 -13.79 10.85
N MET A 46 -4.66 -15.07 11.19
CA MET A 46 -5.83 -15.76 11.71
C MET A 46 -5.82 -15.83 13.25
N ASP A 47 -4.77 -15.34 13.90
CA ASP A 47 -4.71 -15.26 15.36
C ASP A 47 -5.88 -14.40 15.89
N PRO A 48 -6.65 -14.88 16.90
CA PRO A 48 -7.76 -14.12 17.47
C PRO A 48 -7.38 -12.73 17.96
N GLU A 49 -6.16 -12.54 18.49
CA GLU A 49 -5.66 -11.23 18.92
C GLU A 49 -5.46 -10.29 17.73
N PHE A 50 -4.96 -10.80 16.61
CA PHE A 50 -4.82 -10.02 15.37
C PHE A 50 -6.19 -9.68 14.76
N ILE A 51 -7.11 -10.65 14.71
CA ILE A 51 -8.47 -10.46 14.18
C ILE A 51 -9.24 -9.42 15.00
N ALA A 52 -9.04 -9.38 16.32
CA ALA A 52 -9.74 -8.47 17.21
C ALA A 52 -9.59 -7.00 16.81
N PHE A 53 -8.43 -6.60 16.25
CA PHE A 53 -8.23 -5.24 15.74
C PHE A 53 -8.19 -5.14 14.20
N SER A 54 -7.84 -6.21 13.49
CA SER A 54 -7.91 -6.31 12.02
C SER A 54 -8.97 -7.33 11.57
N PRO A 55 -10.26 -6.98 11.56
CA PRO A 55 -11.33 -7.94 11.28
C PRO A 55 -11.31 -8.49 9.85
N ASN A 56 -10.59 -7.82 8.93
CA ASN A 56 -10.38 -8.30 7.58
C ASN A 56 -9.23 -9.32 7.47
N ASN A 57 -8.51 -9.64 8.56
CA ASN A 57 -7.38 -10.58 8.60
C ASN A 57 -6.30 -10.32 7.54
N LYS A 58 -6.06 -9.05 7.15
CA LYS A 58 -5.04 -8.69 6.16
C LYS A 58 -4.06 -7.68 6.73
N ILE A 59 -2.79 -7.87 6.36
CA ILE A 59 -1.75 -6.86 6.51
C ILE A 59 -1.72 -5.88 5.32
N PRO A 60 -1.13 -4.68 5.49
CA PRO A 60 -0.66 -4.10 6.74
C PRO A 60 -1.80 -3.57 7.62
N GLU A 61 -1.57 -3.54 8.93
CA GLU A 61 -2.43 -2.90 9.93
C GLU A 61 -1.58 -2.05 10.87
N ILE A 62 -2.12 -0.94 11.38
CA ILE A 62 -1.43 -0.14 12.41
C ILE A 62 -2.24 -0.07 13.69
N TYR A 63 -1.57 -0.11 14.83
CA TYR A 63 -2.19 -0.03 16.15
C TYR A 63 -1.55 1.07 17.00
N ARG A 64 -2.34 1.82 17.75
CA ARG A 64 -1.83 2.87 18.65
C ARG A 64 -1.70 2.32 20.07
N SER A 65 -0.46 2.05 20.47
CA SER A 65 -0.12 1.42 21.77
C SER A 65 -0.45 2.29 23.00
N ARG A 66 -0.63 3.61 22.85
CA ARG A 66 -0.77 4.52 24.01
C ARG A 66 -2.12 4.50 24.74
N ASN A 67 -3.18 3.87 24.22
CA ASN A 67 -4.43 3.67 24.96
C ASN A 67 -5.15 2.41 24.46
N ARG A 68 -4.97 1.28 25.16
CA ARG A 68 -5.67 0.00 24.89
C ARG A 68 -7.22 0.07 24.95
N TYR A 69 -7.79 1.24 25.22
CA TYR A 69 -9.23 1.49 25.43
C TYR A 69 -9.82 2.61 24.55
N GLN A 70 -9.05 3.20 23.63
CA GLN A 70 -9.62 4.06 22.59
C GLN A 70 -9.33 3.42 21.25
N ASP A 71 -10.36 2.74 20.72
CA ASP A 71 -10.35 2.17 19.37
C ASP A 71 -10.59 3.29 18.36
N ASP A 72 -9.55 4.03 18.00
CA ASP A 72 -9.53 4.88 16.82
C ASP A 72 -9.00 4.13 15.57
N GLY A 73 -9.09 2.79 15.59
CA GLY A 73 -8.64 1.82 14.57
C GLY A 73 -8.35 2.44 13.21
N VAL A 74 -7.07 2.63 12.91
CA VAL A 74 -6.62 3.40 11.75
C VAL A 74 -6.66 2.53 10.50
N ARG A 75 -7.86 2.32 9.97
CA ARG A 75 -8.14 1.41 8.84
C ARG A 75 -7.89 2.06 7.46
N ARG A 76 -7.14 3.16 7.42
CA ARG A 76 -6.87 3.98 6.23
C ARG A 76 -5.44 4.47 6.26
N ILE A 77 -4.50 3.54 6.40
CA ILE A 77 -3.12 3.82 6.82
C ILE A 77 -2.51 4.97 6.00
N LEU A 78 -2.44 4.86 4.67
CA LEU A 78 -1.80 5.89 3.84
C LEU A 78 -2.53 7.25 3.89
N MET A 79 -3.86 7.29 3.76
CA MET A 79 -4.61 8.55 3.79
C MET A 79 -4.62 9.22 5.17
N TYR A 80 -4.73 8.42 6.24
CA TYR A 80 -4.65 8.90 7.62
C TYR A 80 -3.30 9.54 7.88
N LEU A 81 -2.24 8.83 7.51
CA LEU A 81 -0.86 9.25 7.68
C LEU A 81 -0.57 10.52 6.88
N ALA A 82 -1.00 10.60 5.62
CA ALA A 82 -0.81 11.78 4.80
C ALA A 82 -1.61 12.99 5.31
N LYS A 83 -2.84 12.78 5.78
CA LYS A 83 -3.63 13.84 6.42
C LYS A 83 -2.93 14.37 7.68
N LYS A 84 -2.39 13.46 8.49
CA LYS A 84 -1.76 13.80 9.78
C LYS A 84 -0.43 14.52 9.61
N THR A 85 0.41 14.09 8.67
CA THR A 85 1.69 14.76 8.40
C THR A 85 1.56 15.99 7.52
N ARG A 86 0.43 16.14 6.81
CA ARG A 86 0.25 17.13 5.72
C ARG A 86 1.33 17.03 4.65
N GLN A 87 1.92 15.84 4.51
CA GLN A 87 2.94 15.53 3.50
C GLN A 87 2.36 14.52 2.51
N THR A 88 2.88 14.51 1.28
CA THR A 88 2.54 13.51 0.23
C THR A 88 1.07 13.48 -0.21
N HIS A 89 0.32 14.55 0.07
CA HIS A 89 -1.10 14.66 -0.29
C HIS A 89 -1.52 16.12 -0.42
N SER A 90 -2.27 16.43 -1.48
CA SER A 90 -2.72 17.79 -1.77
C SER A 90 -3.91 18.20 -0.88
N PRO A 91 -4.07 19.49 -0.56
CA PRO A 91 -5.31 20.00 0.02
C PRO A 91 -6.47 19.79 -0.94
N LEU A 92 -7.70 19.82 -0.41
CA LEU A 92 -8.92 19.66 -1.20
C LEU A 92 -8.94 20.66 -2.38
N GLY A 93 -9.10 20.13 -3.59
CA GLY A 93 -9.03 20.86 -4.85
C GLY A 93 -8.72 19.91 -6.02
N ASP A 94 -8.48 20.46 -7.20
CA ASP A 94 -8.33 19.65 -8.42
C ASP A 94 -7.19 18.63 -8.33
N LYS A 95 -6.05 19.02 -7.75
CA LYS A 95 -4.91 18.10 -7.52
C LYS A 95 -5.28 16.95 -6.59
N PHE A 96 -6.05 17.21 -5.54
CA PHE A 96 -6.53 16.18 -4.62
C PHE A 96 -7.42 15.16 -5.34
N TRP A 97 -8.36 15.62 -6.17
CA TRP A 97 -9.24 14.71 -6.89
C TRP A 97 -8.49 13.83 -7.90
N LYS A 98 -7.47 14.39 -8.57
CA LYS A 98 -6.55 13.59 -9.40
C LYS A 98 -5.78 12.55 -8.57
N GLN A 99 -5.29 12.90 -7.38
CA GLN A 99 -4.65 11.93 -6.48
C GLN A 99 -5.62 10.81 -6.07
N MET A 100 -6.85 11.17 -5.73
CA MET A 100 -7.88 10.19 -5.36
C MET A 100 -8.26 9.27 -6.50
N GLU A 101 -8.40 9.79 -7.73
CA GLU A 101 -8.66 9.00 -8.93
C GLU A 101 -7.59 7.90 -9.11
N TRP A 102 -6.31 8.28 -9.09
CA TRP A 102 -5.23 7.32 -9.27
C TRP A 102 -5.04 6.39 -8.07
N LEU A 103 -5.31 6.84 -6.85
CA LEU A 103 -5.32 5.98 -5.67
C LEU A 103 -6.44 4.93 -5.76
N MET A 104 -7.64 5.33 -6.19
CA MET A 104 -8.75 4.41 -6.42
C MET A 104 -8.44 3.45 -7.58
N PHE A 105 -7.77 3.91 -8.64
CA PHE A 105 -7.26 3.05 -9.70
C PHE A 105 -6.28 2.00 -9.17
N GLN A 106 -5.34 2.41 -8.29
CA GLN A 106 -4.42 1.48 -7.62
C GLN A 106 -5.20 0.43 -6.80
N MET A 107 -6.16 0.86 -5.98
CA MET A 107 -6.92 0.00 -5.08
C MET A 107 -7.88 -0.94 -5.82
N GLY A 108 -8.51 -0.47 -6.91
CA GLY A 108 -9.52 -1.21 -7.66
C GLY A 108 -8.96 -2.08 -8.79
N HIS A 109 -7.83 -1.70 -9.38
CA HIS A 109 -7.27 -2.38 -10.55
C HIS A 109 -5.88 -2.95 -10.26
N ILE A 110 -4.88 -2.08 -10.08
CA ILE A 110 -3.47 -2.52 -10.00
C ILE A 110 -3.25 -3.54 -8.88
N GLY A 111 -3.65 -3.20 -7.65
CA GLY A 111 -3.43 -4.06 -6.48
C GLY A 111 -4.12 -5.43 -6.63
N PRO A 112 -5.44 -5.48 -6.85
CA PRO A 112 -6.16 -6.75 -7.01
C PRO A 112 -5.66 -7.59 -8.18
N MET A 113 -5.43 -7.00 -9.36
CA MET A 113 -5.03 -7.76 -10.55
C MET A 113 -3.61 -8.33 -10.43
N LEU A 114 -2.68 -7.60 -9.81
CA LEU A 114 -1.37 -8.13 -9.45
C LEU A 114 -1.48 -9.29 -8.45
N GLY A 115 -2.38 -9.18 -7.48
CA GLY A 115 -2.67 -10.26 -6.54
C GLY A 115 -3.14 -11.53 -7.25
N GLN A 116 -4.06 -11.41 -8.21
CA GLN A 116 -4.53 -12.54 -9.02
C GLN A 116 -3.43 -13.11 -9.91
N THR A 117 -2.64 -12.24 -10.54
CA THR A 117 -1.48 -12.66 -11.35
C THR A 117 -0.49 -13.47 -10.52
N HIS A 118 -0.16 -13.01 -9.31
CA HIS A 118 0.69 -13.78 -8.40
C HIS A 118 0.08 -15.13 -8.04
N HIS A 119 -1.21 -15.20 -7.74
CA HIS A 119 -1.86 -16.46 -7.40
C HIS A 119 -1.80 -17.47 -8.56
N PHE A 120 -2.32 -17.10 -9.72
CA PHE A 120 -2.48 -18.04 -10.84
C PHE A 120 -1.18 -18.28 -11.61
N VAL A 121 -0.37 -17.26 -11.83
CA VAL A 121 0.82 -17.36 -12.70
C VAL A 121 2.09 -17.70 -11.92
N LYS A 122 2.25 -17.15 -10.71
CA LYS A 122 3.49 -17.34 -9.92
C LYS A 122 3.40 -18.51 -8.95
N PHE A 123 2.33 -18.58 -8.15
CA PHE A 123 2.22 -19.56 -7.07
C PHE A 123 1.53 -20.86 -7.46
N ASN A 124 0.67 -20.84 -8.48
CA ASN A 124 -0.07 -22.02 -8.92
C ASN A 124 -0.06 -22.24 -10.45
N PRO A 125 1.12 -22.19 -11.10
CA PRO A 125 1.24 -22.22 -12.56
C PRO A 125 0.72 -23.54 -13.15
N GLY A 126 0.11 -23.45 -14.34
CA GLY A 126 -0.40 -24.59 -15.10
C GLY A 126 -1.68 -25.21 -14.53
N LYS A 127 -2.26 -24.65 -13.47
CA LYS A 127 -3.51 -25.16 -12.88
C LYS A 127 -4.76 -24.53 -13.47
N ALA A 128 -4.66 -23.34 -14.08
CA ALA A 128 -5.81 -22.64 -14.64
C ALA A 128 -5.41 -21.81 -15.87
N PRO A 129 -5.19 -22.44 -17.04
CA PRO A 129 -4.66 -21.77 -18.24
C PRO A 129 -5.43 -20.50 -18.65
N TYR A 130 -6.77 -20.54 -18.57
CA TYR A 130 -7.59 -19.36 -18.86
C TYR A 130 -7.36 -18.21 -17.88
N ALA A 131 -7.26 -18.51 -16.58
CA ALA A 131 -7.04 -17.50 -15.56
C ALA A 131 -5.63 -16.90 -15.68
N GLU A 132 -4.63 -17.75 -15.92
CA GLU A 132 -3.26 -17.33 -16.18
C GLU A 132 -3.20 -16.35 -17.36
N GLU A 133 -3.77 -16.72 -18.51
CA GLU A 133 -3.81 -15.85 -19.69
C GLU A 133 -4.56 -14.53 -19.41
N ARG A 134 -5.73 -14.60 -18.78
CA ARG A 134 -6.55 -13.43 -18.45
C ARG A 134 -5.80 -12.44 -17.57
N TYR A 135 -5.23 -12.91 -16.46
CA TYR A 135 -4.57 -12.04 -15.50
C TYR A 135 -3.20 -11.54 -16.00
N SER A 136 -2.46 -12.34 -16.77
CA SER A 136 -1.25 -11.86 -17.45
C SER A 136 -1.54 -10.73 -18.44
N LYS A 137 -2.60 -10.86 -19.27
CA LYS A 137 -2.99 -9.80 -20.22
C LYS A 137 -3.44 -8.53 -19.51
N GLU A 138 -4.27 -8.65 -18.47
CA GLU A 138 -4.71 -7.48 -17.71
C GLU A 138 -3.54 -6.80 -16.98
N ASN A 139 -2.61 -7.58 -16.42
CA ASN A 139 -1.42 -7.02 -15.79
C ASN A 139 -0.55 -6.23 -16.79
N ALA A 140 -0.34 -6.78 -17.99
CA ALA A 140 0.39 -6.10 -19.06
C ALA A 140 -0.31 -4.79 -19.47
N ARG A 141 -1.64 -4.80 -19.60
CA ARG A 141 -2.43 -3.59 -19.90
C ARG A 141 -2.26 -2.53 -18.81
N LEU A 142 -2.33 -2.91 -17.54
CA LEU A 142 -2.17 -2.00 -16.40
C LEU A 142 -0.77 -1.40 -16.35
N TYR A 143 0.26 -2.19 -16.65
CA TYR A 143 1.63 -1.67 -16.80
C TYR A 143 1.75 -0.67 -17.95
N GLN A 144 1.09 -0.92 -19.08
CA GLN A 144 1.07 0.04 -20.19
C GLN A 144 0.38 1.36 -19.80
N VAL A 145 -0.71 1.30 -19.02
CA VAL A 145 -1.38 2.51 -18.50
C VAL A 145 -0.42 3.33 -17.63
N LEU A 146 0.33 2.68 -16.74
CA LEU A 146 1.31 3.33 -15.89
C LEU A 146 2.49 3.89 -16.69
N GLU A 147 3.03 3.13 -17.63
CA GLU A 147 4.13 3.57 -18.50
C GLU A 147 3.72 4.83 -19.28
N ASN A 148 2.57 4.79 -19.95
CA ASN A 148 2.02 5.94 -20.70
C ASN A 148 1.79 7.15 -19.78
N ARG A 149 1.35 6.91 -18.54
CA ARG A 149 1.17 7.97 -17.56
C ARG A 149 2.50 8.62 -17.18
N LEU A 150 3.58 7.85 -17.12
CA LEU A 150 4.90 8.27 -16.64
C LEU A 150 5.87 8.73 -17.74
N GLN A 151 5.54 8.57 -19.03
CA GLN A 151 6.44 8.87 -20.16
C GLN A 151 7.18 10.21 -20.08
N GLU A 152 6.56 11.24 -19.49
CA GLU A 152 7.16 12.56 -19.30
C GLU A 152 6.91 13.11 -17.88
N ARG A 153 6.69 12.22 -16.92
CA ARG A 153 6.36 12.60 -15.54
C ARG A 153 7.25 11.88 -14.55
N ASP A 154 7.73 12.63 -13.57
CA ASP A 154 8.47 12.06 -12.44
C ASP A 154 7.57 11.25 -11.50
N TYR A 155 6.26 11.54 -11.49
CA TYR A 155 5.26 10.90 -10.64
C TYR A 155 3.92 10.76 -11.33
N ILE A 156 3.05 9.93 -10.74
CA ILE A 156 1.73 9.66 -11.27
C ILE A 156 0.85 10.94 -11.23
N VAL A 157 0.99 11.79 -10.21
CA VAL A 157 0.18 13.02 -10.07
C VAL A 157 1.02 14.24 -9.68
N ASP A 158 1.69 14.82 -10.68
CA ASP A 158 2.49 16.05 -10.64
C ASP A 158 3.66 16.04 -9.62
N ASP A 159 3.37 15.88 -8.33
CA ASP A 159 4.30 15.84 -7.20
C ASP A 159 4.27 14.43 -6.53
N TYR A 160 5.33 14.06 -5.81
CA TYR A 160 5.38 12.80 -5.05
C TYR A 160 4.21 12.69 -4.08
N SER A 161 3.48 11.58 -4.12
CA SER A 161 2.28 11.42 -3.33
C SER A 161 2.05 10.00 -2.82
N ILE A 162 0.99 9.84 -2.01
CA ILE A 162 0.51 8.51 -1.60
C ILE A 162 0.15 7.60 -2.78
N VAL A 163 -0.13 8.16 -3.96
CA VAL A 163 -0.42 7.39 -5.17
C VAL A 163 0.81 6.60 -5.60
N ASP A 164 1.98 7.25 -5.60
CA ASP A 164 3.25 6.65 -5.98
C ASP A 164 3.66 5.59 -4.95
N ILE A 165 3.55 5.92 -3.66
CA ILE A 165 3.77 5.00 -2.53
C ILE A 165 2.87 3.75 -2.65
N ALA A 166 1.61 3.93 -3.02
CA ALA A 166 0.64 2.85 -3.14
C ALA A 166 0.87 1.98 -4.38
N THR A 167 1.45 2.54 -5.44
CA THR A 167 1.61 1.86 -6.73
C THR A 167 2.95 1.14 -6.83
N TRP A 168 4.02 1.77 -6.34
CA TRP A 168 5.40 1.33 -6.54
C TRP A 168 5.71 -0.10 -6.06
N PRO A 169 5.30 -0.56 -4.86
CA PRO A 169 5.73 -1.87 -4.36
C PRO A 169 5.30 -3.07 -5.21
N GLY A 170 4.28 -2.89 -6.06
CA GLY A 170 3.76 -3.91 -6.98
C GLY A 170 4.27 -3.76 -8.42
N TYR A 171 5.04 -2.71 -8.72
CA TYR A 171 5.45 -2.37 -10.06
C TYR A 171 6.95 -2.67 -10.28
N PRO A 172 7.32 -3.59 -11.18
CA PRO A 172 8.70 -3.81 -11.56
C PRO A 172 9.09 -2.81 -12.65
N VAL A 173 9.81 -1.74 -12.31
CA VAL A 173 10.45 -0.88 -13.33
C VAL A 173 11.94 -0.71 -13.05
N THR A 174 12.68 -0.83 -14.14
CA THR A 174 14.13 -0.71 -14.31
C THR A 174 14.65 0.73 -14.35
N ASN A 175 13.79 1.75 -14.24
CA ASN A 175 14.21 3.16 -14.19
C ASN A 175 14.04 3.74 -12.79
N PHE A 176 15.00 3.37 -11.93
CA PHE A 176 15.10 3.73 -10.51
C PHE A 176 15.71 5.13 -10.26
N LYS A 177 16.11 5.86 -11.30
CA LYS A 177 16.82 7.14 -11.16
C LYS A 177 15.84 8.28 -10.84
N ARG A 178 15.40 8.40 -9.57
CA ARG A 178 15.06 9.69 -8.93
C ARG A 178 14.60 9.64 -7.46
N TRP A 179 14.54 8.48 -6.81
CA TRP A 179 13.82 8.34 -5.51
C TRP A 179 14.57 7.64 -4.37
N ILE A 180 15.90 7.75 -4.35
CA ILE A 180 16.78 7.58 -3.18
C ILE A 180 17.86 8.66 -3.19
#